data_AF-A0A835HWR9-F1
#
_entry.id   AF-A0A835HWR9-F1
#
_cell.length_a   1.000
_cell.length_b   1.000
_cell.length_c   1.000
_cell.angle_alpha   90.00
_cell.angle_beta   90.00
_cell.angle_gamma   90.00
#
_symmetry.space_group_name_H-M   'P 1'
#
loop_
_entity.id
_entity.type
_entity.pdbx_description
1 polymer ?
#
loop_
_entity_poly.entity_id
_entity_poly.type
_entity_poly.pdbx_seq_one_letter_code
_entity_poly.pdbx_strand_id
1 'polypeptide(L)'
;MALILHAGSTNKNAYKALIAAEYSGVDVKLVEDFQMGVMNKSPGFVKMNPIGKVPVLETPDGPLFESNAIACYVVRLKENNPLLGSSLIEYGRVEQWIVL
;
A
#
# COMPACT_ATOMS: atom_id res chain seq x y z
N MET A 1 -2.22 -15.49 4.24
CA MET A 1 -2.27 -14.48 5.32
C MET A 1 -2.99 -13.25 4.81
N ALA A 2 -3.67 -12.50 5.68
CA ALA A 2 -4.34 -11.26 5.30
C ALA A 2 -3.32 -10.15 5.01
N LEU A 3 -3.62 -9.27 4.06
CA LEU A 3 -2.87 -8.03 3.85
C LEU A 3 -3.37 -6.98 4.83
N ILE A 4 -2.49 -6.45 5.68
CA ILE A 4 -2.86 -5.49 6.74
C ILE A 4 -2.18 -4.16 6.47
N LEU A 5 -2.99 -3.11 6.30
CA LEU A 5 -2.52 -1.76 6.04
C LEU A 5 -2.53 -0.95 7.34
N HIS A 6 -1.36 -0.54 7.78
CA HIS A 6 -1.17 0.29 8.96
C HIS A 6 -1.17 1.77 8.56
N ALA A 7 -2.29 2.45 8.80
CA ALA A 7 -2.45 3.90 8.62
C ALA A 7 -3.72 4.40 9.34
N GLY A 8 -3.80 5.71 9.60
CA GLY A 8 -5.05 6.33 10.02
C GLY A 8 -6.11 6.29 8.91
N SER A 9 -7.39 6.19 9.28
CA SER A 9 -8.53 6.05 8.35
C SER A 9 -8.71 7.22 7.38
N THR A 10 -8.16 8.39 7.69
CA THR A 10 -8.22 9.59 6.83
C THR A 10 -6.93 9.82 6.04
N ASN A 11 -6.00 8.87 6.02
CA ASN A 11 -4.70 9.04 5.39
C ASN A 11 -4.80 8.91 3.86
N LYS A 12 -4.62 10.04 3.16
CA LYS A 12 -4.65 10.10 1.68
C LYS A 12 -3.68 9.15 0.97
N ASN A 13 -2.54 8.85 1.58
CA ASN A 13 -1.54 7.96 1.00
C ASN A 13 -1.98 6.48 1.16
N ALA A 14 -2.70 6.15 2.23
CA ALA A 14 -3.29 4.83 2.41
C ALA A 14 -4.42 4.56 1.40
N TYR A 15 -5.17 5.60 1.01
CA TYR A 15 -6.22 5.46 -0.02
C TYR A 15 -5.71 4.90 -1.34
N LYS A 16 -4.46 5.18 -1.74
CA LYS A 16 -3.89 4.61 -2.96
C LYS A 16 -3.92 3.08 -2.93
N ALA A 17 -3.53 2.47 -1.81
CA ALA A 17 -3.53 1.03 -1.62
C ALA A 17 -4.95 0.46 -1.55
N LEU A 18 -5.85 1.12 -0.82
CA LEU A 18 -7.24 0.66 -0.68
C LEU A 18 -8.04 0.75 -1.99
N ILE A 19 -7.86 1.83 -2.75
CA ILE A 19 -8.46 2.00 -4.08
C ILE A 19 -7.89 0.93 -5.02
N ALA A 20 -6.56 0.76 -5.05
CA ALA A 20 -5.95 -0.29 -5.86
C ALA A 20 -6.51 -1.68 -5.49
N ALA A 21 -6.67 -1.97 -4.19
CA ALA A 21 -7.22 -3.22 -3.69
C ALA A 21 -8.64 -3.46 -4.19
N GLU A 22 -9.53 -2.47 -4.03
CA GLU A 22 -10.93 -2.52 -4.46
C GLU A 22 -11.04 -2.81 -5.96
N TYR A 23 -10.36 -2.03 -6.80
CA TYR A 23 -10.40 -2.21 -8.26
C TYR A 23 -9.71 -3.50 -8.73
N SER A 24 -8.83 -4.10 -7.92
CA SER A 24 -8.14 -5.35 -8.22
C SER A 24 -8.86 -6.59 -7.66
N GLY A 25 -9.90 -6.42 -6.85
CA GLY A 25 -10.55 -7.49 -6.11
C GLY A 25 -9.61 -8.17 -5.10
N VAL A 26 -8.69 -7.39 -4.49
CA VAL A 26 -7.74 -7.86 -3.47
C VAL A 26 -8.23 -7.39 -2.10
N ASP A 27 -8.27 -8.28 -1.11
CA ASP A 27 -8.64 -7.91 0.27
C ASP A 27 -7.45 -7.29 1.00
N VAL A 28 -7.52 -5.99 1.29
CA VAL A 28 -6.57 -5.24 2.13
C VAL A 28 -7.31 -4.64 3.30
N LYS A 29 -6.96 -5.07 4.52
CA LYS A 29 -7.61 -4.63 5.75
C LYS A 29 -6.87 -3.46 6.37
N LEU A 30 -7.55 -2.34 6.55
CA LEU A 30 -7.01 -1.22 7.30
C LEU A 30 -7.07 -1.53 8.81
N VAL A 31 -5.99 -1.23 9.54
CA VAL A 31 -5.99 -1.30 11.00
C VAL A 31 -7.00 -0.32 11.59
N GLU A 32 -7.91 -0.83 12.41
CA GLU A 32 -8.88 -0.03 13.16
C GLU A 32 -8.17 0.81 14.24
N ASP A 33 -8.68 2.02 14.49
CA ASP A 33 -8.20 2.93 15.54
C ASP A 33 -6.69 3.21 15.53
N PHE A 34 -6.08 3.28 14.35
CA PHE A 34 -4.65 3.56 14.23
C PHE A 34 -4.27 4.95 14.81
N GLN A 35 -3.55 4.95 15.93
CA GLN A 35 -3.12 6.18 16.63
C GLN A 35 -1.78 6.68 16.12
N MET A 36 -1.81 7.70 15.26
CA MET A 36 -0.60 8.38 14.80
C MET A 36 0.10 9.10 15.95
N GLY A 37 1.43 8.99 16.03
CA GLY A 37 2.26 9.48 17.12
C GLY A 37 2.48 8.46 18.24
N VAL A 38 1.69 7.39 18.30
CA VAL A 38 1.77 6.32 19.29
C VAL A 38 2.17 5.00 18.62
N MET A 39 1.28 4.45 17.77
CA MET A 39 1.50 3.13 17.16
C MET A 39 2.69 3.12 16.20
N ASN A 40 2.85 4.17 15.39
CA ASN A 40 3.94 4.30 14.43
C ASN A 40 5.33 4.54 15.07
N LYS A 41 5.38 4.77 16.40
CA LYS A 41 6.63 4.89 17.17
C LYS A 41 6.96 3.62 17.96
N SER A 42 6.05 2.64 17.98
CA SER A 42 6.29 1.38 18.68
C SER A 42 7.49 0.64 18.08
N PRO A 43 8.27 -0.12 18.89
CA PRO A 43 9.38 -0.91 18.36
C PRO A 43 8.96 -1.90 17.27
N GLY A 44 7.75 -2.46 17.37
CA GLY A 44 7.18 -3.35 16.36
C GLY A 44 6.96 -2.65 15.02
N PHE A 45 6.40 -1.43 15.04
CA PHE A 45 6.19 -0.66 13.82
C PHE A 45 7.51 -0.18 13.20
N VAL A 46 8.44 0.31 14.02
CA VAL A 46 9.77 0.77 13.56
C VAL A 46 10.56 -0.38 12.92
N LYS A 47 10.37 -1.62 13.37
CA LYS A 47 10.93 -2.80 12.72
C LYS A 47 10.37 -3.03 11.31
N MET A 48 9.10 -2.64 11.06
CA MET A 48 8.48 -2.74 9.74
C MET A 48 8.87 -1.58 8.81
N ASN A 49 8.91 -0.36 9.35
CA ASN A 49 9.36 0.83 8.64
C ASN A 49 10.25 1.68 9.55
N PRO A 50 11.59 1.68 9.34
CA PRO A 50 12.53 2.45 10.15
C PRO A 50 12.27 3.96 10.17
N ILE A 51 11.57 4.48 9.16
CA ILE A 51 11.21 5.90 9.05
C ILE A 51 10.06 6.25 10.02
N GLY A 52 9.29 5.27 10.49
CA GLY A 52 8.14 5.48 11.38
C GLY A 52 6.98 6.23 10.72
N LYS A 53 6.90 6.20 9.38
CA LYS A 53 5.83 6.82 8.59
C LYS A 53 4.80 5.80 8.13
N VAL A 54 3.61 6.29 7.81
CA VAL A 54 2.50 5.54 7.25
C VAL A 54 2.23 5.97 5.80
N PRO A 55 1.67 5.10 4.94
CA PRO A 55 1.24 3.72 5.23
C PRO A 55 2.39 2.70 5.26
N VAL A 56 2.14 1.57 5.93
CA VAL A 56 2.93 0.33 5.85
C VAL A 56 1.96 -0.82 5.57
N LEU A 57 2.23 -1.62 4.54
CA LEU A 57 1.51 -2.84 4.24
C LEU A 57 2.27 -4.03 4.83
N GLU A 58 1.63 -4.78 5.70
CA GLU A 58 2.12 -6.07 6.18
C GLU A 58 1.67 -7.17 5.21
N THR A 59 2.63 -7.95 4.74
CA THR A 59 2.41 -9.08 3.81
C THR A 59 2.99 -10.36 4.41
N PRO A 60 2.65 -11.55 3.87
CA PRO A 60 3.23 -12.82 4.31
C PRO A 60 4.76 -12.87 4.18
N ASP A 61 5.32 -12.14 3.21
CA ASP A 61 6.75 -12.14 2.87
C ASP A 61 7.54 -11.01 3.57
N GLY A 62 6.82 -10.13 4.27
CA GLY A 62 7.41 -9.00 4.99
C GLY A 62 6.66 -7.68 4.77
N PRO A 63 7.09 -6.62 5.46
CA PRO A 63 6.47 -5.31 5.36
C PRO A 63 6.93 -4.55 4.11
N LEU A 64 6.03 -3.76 3.54
CA LEU A 64 6.27 -2.84 2.44
C LEU A 64 5.84 -1.44 2.86
N PHE A 65 6.69 -0.44 2.67
CA PHE A 65 6.38 0.98 2.88
C PHE A 65 6.57 1.75 1.58
N GLU A 66 6.17 3.02 1.56
CA GLU A 66 5.92 3.85 0.36
C GLU A 66 4.59 3.56 -0.34
N SER A 67 3.71 4.55 -0.35
CA SER A 67 2.31 4.38 -0.80
C SER A 67 2.15 3.95 -2.25
N ASN A 68 3.02 4.44 -3.15
CA ASN A 68 3.00 4.03 -4.56
C ASN A 68 3.50 2.58 -4.72
N ALA A 69 4.56 2.20 -3.99
CA ALA A 69 5.06 0.84 -4.01
C ALA A 69 4.00 -0.15 -3.50
N ILE A 70 3.31 0.20 -2.41
CA ILE A 70 2.18 -0.58 -1.88
C ILE A 70 1.07 -0.72 -2.91
N ALA A 71 0.63 0.36 -3.55
CA ALA A 71 -0.42 0.30 -4.56
C ALA A 71 -0.02 -0.60 -5.75
N CYS A 72 1.19 -0.44 -6.29
CA CYS A 72 1.70 -1.26 -7.37
C CYS A 72 1.81 -2.74 -6.99
N TYR A 73 2.25 -3.04 -5.76
CA TYR A 73 2.28 -4.41 -5.23
C TYR A 73 0.87 -5.02 -5.21
N VAL A 74 -0.11 -4.30 -4.66
CA VAL A 74 -1.51 -4.75 -4.58
C VAL A 74 -2.08 -5.03 -5.97
N VAL A 75 -1.87 -4.14 -6.94
CA VAL A 75 -2.33 -4.35 -8.32
C VAL A 75 -1.74 -5.63 -8.92
N ARG A 76 -0.45 -5.88 -8.68
CA ARG A 76 0.30 -7.03 -9.23
C ARG A 76 -0.01 -8.37 -8.57
N LEU A 77 -0.73 -8.39 -7.45
CA LEU A 77 -1.21 -9.65 -6.84
C LEU A 77 -2.29 -10.33 -7.70
N LYS A 78 -2.95 -9.58 -8.58
CA LYS A 78 -3.93 -10.12 -9.52
C LYS A 78 -3.30 -10.23 -10.91
N GLU A 79 -3.29 -11.44 -11.47
CA GLU A 79 -2.86 -11.64 -12.85
C GLU A 79 -3.74 -10.85 -13.83
N ASN A 80 -3.14 -10.36 -14.91
CA ASN A 80 -3.81 -9.61 -15.98
C ASN A 80 -4.61 -8.39 -15.50
N ASN A 81 -4.14 -7.73 -14.44
CA ASN A 81 -4.76 -6.52 -13.94
C ASN A 81 -4.45 -5.29 -14.82
N PRO A 82 -5.46 -4.64 -15.43
CA PRO A 82 -5.23 -3.56 -16.40
C PRO A 82 -4.88 -2.21 -15.75
N LEU A 83 -4.92 -2.07 -14.42
CA LEU A 83 -4.68 -0.79 -13.72
C LEU A 83 -3.27 -0.22 -13.95
N LEU A 84 -2.30 -1.07 -14.28
CA LEU A 84 -0.93 -0.67 -14.64
C LEU A 84 -0.70 -0.67 -16.16
N GLY A 85 -1.75 -0.78 -16.97
CA GLY A 85 -1.65 -0.91 -18.43
C GLY A 85 -1.28 -2.32 -18.90
N SER A 86 -1.50 -2.58 -20.19
CA SER A 86 -1.28 -3.88 -20.85
C SER A 86 -0.06 -3.89 -21.78
N SER A 87 0.68 -2.77 -21.87
CA SER A 87 1.91 -2.63 -22.66
C SER A 87 2.94 -1.77 -21.93
N LEU A 88 4.19 -1.82 -22.37
CA LEU A 88 5.27 -1.01 -21.80
C LEU A 88 4.97 0.51 -21.85
N ILE A 89 4.33 0.98 -22.94
CA ILE A 89 4.01 2.40 -23.08
C ILE A 89 2.82 2.81 -22.21
N GLU A 90 1.84 1.94 -22.02
CA GLU A 90 0.73 2.19 -21.09
C GLU A 90 1.22 2.19 -19.65
N TYR A 91 2.07 1.23 -19.27
CA TYR A 91 2.72 1.22 -17.96
C TYR A 91 3.49 2.51 -17.70
N GLY A 92 4.36 2.93 -18.63
CA GLY A 92 5.09 4.19 -18.52
C GLY A 92 4.18 5.42 -18.41
N ARG A 93 3.03 5.41 -19.11
CA ARG A 93 2.03 6.48 -19.02
C ARG A 93 1.26 6.49 -17.71
N VAL A 94 1.12 5.37 -17.02
CA VAL A 94 0.58 5.34 -15.66
C VAL A 94 1.64 5.86 -14.69
N GLU A 95 2.85 5.31 -14.75
CA GLU A 95 3.97 5.65 -13.87
C GLU A 95 4.32 7.14 -13.90
N GLN A 96 4.26 7.81 -15.06
CA GLN A 96 4.56 9.25 -15.18
C GLN A 96 3.70 10.12 -14.23
N TRP A 97 2.49 9.67 -13.86
CA TRP A 97 1.57 10.40 -12.99
C TRP A 97 1.67 9.99 -11.53
N ILE A 98 2.24 8.82 -11.23
CA ILE A 98 2.26 8.27 -9.87
C ILE A 98 3.65 8.23 -9.24
N VAL A 99 4.73 8.29 -10.02
CA VAL A 99 6.11 8.22 -9.51
C VAL A 99 6.64 9.58 -9.00
N LEU A 100 6.04 10.70 -9.41
CA LEU A 100 6.43 12.05 -9.00
C LEU A 100 5.76 12.51 -7.69
#